data_AF-A0A7J2MZX6-F1
#
_entry.id   AF-A0A7J2MZX6-F1
#
_cell.length_a   1.000
_cell.length_b   1.000
_cell.length_c   1.000
_cell.angle_alpha   90.00
_cell.angle_beta   90.00
_cell.angle_gamma   90.00
#
_symmetry.space_group_name_H-M   'P 1'
#
loop_
_entity.id
_entity.type
_entity.pdbx_description
1 polymer ?
#
loop_
_entity_poly.entity_id
_entity_poly.type
_entity_poly.pdbx_seq_one_letter_code
_entity_poly.pdbx_strand_id
1 'polypeptide(L)'
;MWNGPLKKVGEYRYEIPKSYRGINGNLKMRVPALIYASDDMLPSIRKDNAPEQAANVATLPGIVGKSLAMPDIHWGYGFPIGGVAATDAEEGVISPGGVGFDI
;
A
#
# COMPACT_ATOMS: atom_id res chain seq x y z
N MET A 1 -5.76 -13.42 1.22
CA MET A 1 -6.68 -13.00 0.16
C MET A 1 -7.35 -11.69 0.54
N TRP A 2 -7.11 -10.68 -0.29
CA TRP A 2 -7.62 -9.32 -0.14
C TRP A 2 -9.08 -9.19 -0.59
N ASN A 3 -9.95 -8.91 0.39
CA ASN A 3 -11.37 -8.60 0.19
C ASN A 3 -11.68 -7.11 0.33
N GLY A 4 -10.66 -6.27 0.53
CA GLY A 4 -10.83 -4.84 0.67
C GLY A 4 -11.12 -4.11 -0.63
N PRO A 5 -11.40 -2.80 -0.54
CA PRO A 5 -11.74 -1.96 -1.68
C PRO A 5 -10.54 -1.78 -2.63
N LEU A 6 -10.80 -1.81 -3.94
CA LEU A 6 -9.89 -1.35 -4.99
C LEU A 6 -10.70 -0.49 -5.94
N LYS A 7 -10.72 0.83 -5.72
CA LYS A 7 -11.48 1.77 -6.54
C LYS A 7 -10.66 2.16 -7.76
N LYS A 8 -11.14 1.85 -8.97
CA LYS A 8 -10.48 2.30 -10.20
C LYS A 8 -10.52 3.83 -10.28
N VAL A 9 -9.34 4.45 -10.40
CA VAL A 9 -9.16 5.92 -10.47
C VAL A 9 -8.41 6.34 -11.74
N GLY A 10 -8.07 5.39 -12.61
CA GLY A 10 -7.48 5.61 -13.92
C GLY A 10 -7.26 4.28 -14.64
N GLU A 11 -6.72 4.34 -15.86
CA GLU A 11 -6.55 3.17 -16.75
C GLU A 11 -5.79 2.01 -16.10
N TYR A 12 -4.72 2.33 -15.35
CA TYR A 12 -3.88 1.35 -14.65
C TYR A 12 -3.76 1.65 -13.16
N ARG A 13 -4.79 2.24 -12.54
CA ARG A 13 -4.68 2.81 -11.20
C ARG A 13 -5.88 2.45 -10.33
N TYR A 14 -5.61 1.79 -9.22
CA TYR A 14 -6.62 1.38 -8.23
C TYR A 14 -6.26 1.91 -6.85
N GLU A 15 -7.21 2.57 -6.22
CA GLU A 15 -7.02 3.22 -4.93
C GLU A 15 -7.72 2.43 -3.81
N ILE A 16 -6.99 2.20 -2.71
CA ILE A 16 -7.56 1.89 -1.41
C ILE A 16 -7.84 3.25 -0.73
N PRO A 17 -9.10 3.60 -0.50
CA PRO A 17 -9.45 4.92 0.02
C PRO A 17 -8.89 5.10 1.43
N LYS A 18 -8.49 6.33 1.77
CA LYS A 18 -8.04 6.72 3.13
C LYS A 18 -9.06 6.40 4.24
N SER A 19 -10.35 6.25 3.88
CA SER A 19 -11.41 5.84 4.81
C SER A 19 -11.37 4.36 5.18
N TYR A 20 -10.58 3.54 4.48
CA TYR A 20 -10.40 2.13 4.83
C TYR A 20 -9.82 2.00 6.25
N ARG A 21 -10.25 0.94 6.95
CA ARG A 21 -9.96 0.73 8.38
C ARG A 21 -9.14 -0.53 8.65
N GLY A 22 -8.54 -1.12 7.62
CA GLY A 22 -7.81 -2.38 7.74
C GLY A 22 -8.74 -3.57 8.00
N ILE A 23 -8.17 -4.77 7.98
CA ILE A 23 -8.88 -6.02 8.25
C ILE A 23 -9.45 -6.04 9.68
N ASN A 24 -8.75 -5.41 10.63
CA ASN A 24 -9.13 -5.37 12.05
C ASN A 24 -9.98 -4.13 12.42
N GLY A 25 -10.33 -3.27 11.46
CA GLY A 25 -11.19 -2.10 11.70
C GLY A 25 -10.55 -0.94 12.48
N ASN A 26 -9.25 -1.00 12.80
CA ASN A 26 -8.54 -0.03 13.64
C ASN A 26 -7.50 0.83 12.88
N LEU A 27 -7.35 0.62 11.57
CA LEU A 27 -6.35 1.33 10.78
C LEU A 27 -6.70 2.81 10.62
N LYS A 28 -5.71 3.68 10.88
CA LYS A 28 -5.84 5.14 10.76
C LYS A 28 -4.95 5.64 9.62
N MET A 29 -5.37 5.39 8.38
CA MET A 29 -4.64 5.84 7.20
C MET A 29 -4.56 7.38 7.16
N ARG A 30 -3.36 7.91 6.90
CA ARG A 30 -3.08 9.34 6.75
C ARG A 30 -3.22 9.80 5.31
N VAL A 31 -2.90 8.91 4.37
CA VAL A 31 -3.04 9.08 2.91
C VAL A 31 -3.78 7.86 2.31
N PRO A 32 -4.31 7.90 1.08
CA PRO A 32 -4.76 6.69 0.41
C PRO A 32 -3.58 5.82 -0.04
N ALA A 33 -3.85 4.55 -0.38
CA ALA A 33 -2.89 3.69 -1.06
C ALA A 33 -3.28 3.53 -2.54
N LEU A 34 -2.32 3.57 -3.45
CA LEU A 34 -2.50 3.48 -4.90
C LEU A 34 -1.71 2.29 -5.45
N ILE A 35 -2.41 1.37 -6.08
CA ILE A 35 -1.85 0.21 -6.75
C ILE A 35 -1.89 0.46 -8.25
N TYR A 36 -0.73 0.36 -8.89
CA TYR A 36 -0.63 0.34 -10.35
C TYR A 36 -0.82 -1.10 -10.83
N ALA A 37 -1.79 -1.33 -11.70
CA ALA A 37 -2.10 -2.66 -12.23
C ALA A 37 -3.00 -2.52 -13.47
N SER A 38 -2.98 -3.51 -14.36
CA SER A 38 -4.05 -3.70 -15.35
C SER A 38 -5.21 -4.53 -14.77
N ASP A 39 -6.38 -4.49 -15.42
CA ASP A 39 -7.60 -5.16 -14.93
C ASP A 39 -7.40 -6.68 -14.76
N ASP A 40 -6.61 -7.31 -15.64
CA ASP A 40 -6.30 -8.74 -15.64
C ASP A 40 -5.36 -9.19 -14.50
N MET A 41 -4.63 -8.25 -13.88
CA MET A 41 -3.77 -8.52 -12.73
C MET A 41 -4.55 -8.57 -11.41
N LEU A 42 -5.73 -7.94 -11.34
CA LEU A 42 -6.51 -7.83 -10.10
C LEU A 42 -6.85 -9.17 -9.44
N PRO A 43 -7.23 -10.24 -10.18
CA PRO A 43 -7.47 -11.55 -9.57
C PRO A 43 -6.23 -12.12 -8.88
N SER A 44 -5.03 -11.85 -9.41
CA SER A 44 -3.76 -12.29 -8.79
C SER A 44 -3.46 -11.48 -7.53
N ILE A 45 -3.53 -10.15 -7.62
CA ILE A 45 -3.30 -9.23 -6.49
C ILE A 45 -4.26 -9.54 -5.33
N ARG A 46 -5.50 -9.92 -5.63
CA ARG A 46 -6.49 -10.29 -4.62
C ARG A 46 -6.21 -11.61 -3.90
N LYS A 47 -5.39 -12.50 -4.47
CA LYS A 47 -5.02 -13.77 -3.80
C LYS A 47 -4.06 -13.53 -2.63
N ASP A 48 -3.27 -12.47 -2.71
CA ASP A 48 -2.39 -12.00 -1.64
C ASP A 48 -3.12 -11.05 -0.66
N ASN A 49 -2.53 -10.79 0.50
CA ASN A 49 -2.88 -9.71 1.42
C ASN A 49 -1.95 -8.48 1.27
N ALA A 50 -1.01 -8.45 0.32
CA ALA A 50 -0.11 -7.31 0.09
C ALA A 50 -0.81 -5.93 0.00
N PRO A 51 -2.05 -5.81 -0.54
CA PRO A 51 -2.80 -4.56 -0.46
C PRO A 51 -3.07 -4.06 0.98
N GLU A 52 -3.21 -4.94 1.96
CA GLU A 52 -3.29 -4.56 3.39
C GLU A 52 -1.96 -3.95 3.85
N GLN A 53 -0.82 -4.45 3.38
CA GLN A 53 0.48 -3.87 3.71
C GLN A 53 0.62 -2.46 3.11
N ALA A 54 0.17 -2.23 1.88
CA ALA A 54 0.09 -0.88 1.31
C ALA A 54 -0.83 0.04 2.16
N ALA A 55 -1.96 -0.48 2.65
CA ALA A 55 -2.82 0.28 3.57
C ALA A 55 -2.12 0.58 4.92
N ASN A 56 -1.35 -0.38 5.47
CA ASN A 56 -0.57 -0.20 6.69
C ASN A 56 0.50 0.88 6.52
N VAL A 57 1.24 0.86 5.40
CA VAL A 57 2.23 1.89 5.04
C VAL A 57 1.58 3.27 4.98
N ALA A 58 0.33 3.36 4.50
CA ALA A 58 -0.42 4.62 4.47
C ALA A 58 -0.73 5.23 5.85
N THR A 59 -0.41 4.56 6.96
CA THR A 59 -0.57 5.06 8.34
C THR A 59 0.67 5.77 8.89
N LEU A 60 1.82 5.63 8.23
CA LEU A 60 3.11 6.06 8.76
C LEU A 60 3.16 7.57 9.02
N PRO A 61 3.69 8.04 10.16
CA PRO A 61 3.91 9.46 10.41
C PRO A 61 4.74 10.09 9.29
N GLY A 62 4.36 11.30 8.89
CA GLY A 62 5.01 12.06 7.82
C GLY A 62 4.89 11.47 6.41
N ILE A 63 4.10 10.40 6.16
CA ILE A 63 3.93 9.90 4.78
C ILE A 63 3.33 10.96 3.85
N VAL A 64 3.95 11.13 2.68
CA VAL A 64 3.62 12.17 1.70
C VAL A 64 2.87 11.56 0.51
N GLY A 65 1.82 12.25 0.06
CA GLY A 65 1.08 11.87 -1.15
C GLY A 65 0.23 10.62 -0.98
N LYS A 66 0.78 9.45 -1.32
CA LYS A 66 0.12 8.13 -1.27
C LYS A 66 1.12 7.04 -0.92
N SER A 67 0.66 5.95 -0.29
CA SER A 67 1.42 4.70 -0.32
C SER A 67 1.24 4.08 -1.70
N LEU A 68 2.32 3.85 -2.43
CA LEU A 68 2.26 3.29 -3.77
C LEU A 68 2.62 1.81 -3.75
N ALA A 69 2.01 1.04 -4.63
CA ALA A 69 2.44 -0.31 -4.96
C ALA A 69 2.49 -0.49 -6.47
N MET A 70 3.57 -1.10 -6.94
CA MET A 70 3.84 -1.36 -8.34
C MET A 70 3.08 -2.62 -8.83
N PRO A 71 3.02 -2.86 -10.15
CA PRO A 71 2.26 -3.99 -10.71
C PRO A 71 2.67 -5.38 -10.19
N ASP A 72 3.92 -5.52 -9.77
CA ASP A 72 4.50 -6.74 -9.19
C ASP A 72 4.29 -6.87 -7.66
N ILE A 73 3.35 -6.11 -7.09
CA ILE A 73 3.02 -6.13 -5.66
C ILE A 73 2.78 -7.56 -5.14
N HIS A 74 3.50 -7.93 -4.08
CA HIS A 74 3.29 -9.17 -3.33
C HIS A 74 3.73 -9.03 -1.87
N TRP A 75 3.37 -10.03 -1.05
CA TRP A 75 3.57 -10.03 0.39
C TRP A 75 5.05 -9.83 0.75
N GLY A 76 5.32 -8.78 1.53
CA GLY A 76 6.66 -8.47 2.05
C GLY A 76 6.72 -8.47 3.57
N TYR A 77 7.75 -7.80 4.12
CA TYR A 77 7.96 -7.66 5.56
C TYR A 77 7.54 -6.28 6.04
N GLY A 78 6.30 -6.16 6.50
CA GLY A 78 5.70 -4.88 6.92
C GLY A 78 5.22 -4.04 5.73
N PHE A 79 6.12 -3.74 4.79
CA PHE A 79 5.80 -3.16 3.48
C PHE A 79 5.56 -4.29 2.47
N PRO A 80 4.74 -4.06 1.43
CA PRO A 80 4.69 -4.98 0.30
C PRO A 80 5.99 -4.85 -0.52
N ILE A 81 6.44 -5.96 -1.10
CA ILE A 81 7.44 -5.87 -2.17
C ILE A 81 6.81 -5.16 -3.37
N GLY A 82 7.58 -4.34 -4.07
CA GLY A 82 7.05 -3.39 -5.06
C GLY A 82 6.37 -2.17 -4.43
N GLY A 83 6.48 -1.98 -3.12
CA GLY A 83 5.98 -0.80 -2.42
C GLY A 83 6.90 0.42 -2.58
N VAL A 84 6.31 1.61 -2.66
CA VAL A 84 7.04 2.89 -2.58
C VAL A 84 6.32 3.81 -1.61
N ALA A 85 7.06 4.41 -0.69
CA ALA A 85 6.57 5.44 0.21
C ALA A 85 7.61 6.55 0.37
N ALA A 86 7.17 7.79 0.20
CA ALA A 86 7.94 8.96 0.61
C ALA A 86 7.45 9.41 1.99
N THR A 87 8.38 9.65 2.90
CA THR A 87 8.11 10.25 4.21
C THR A 87 8.83 11.58 4.32
N ASP A 88 8.24 12.51 5.06
CA ASP A 88 8.83 13.81 5.37
C ASP A 88 10.18 13.62 6.09
N ALA A 89 11.18 14.42 5.73
CA ALA A 89 12.54 14.25 6.23
C ALA A 89 12.72 14.71 7.68
N GLU A 90 11.87 15.63 8.16
CA GLU A 90 11.96 16.19 9.51
C GLU A 90 10.98 15.49 10.46
N GLU A 91 9.74 15.24 9.99
CA GLU A 91 8.63 14.74 10.82
C GLU A 91 8.22 13.29 10.49
N GLY A 92 8.87 12.67 9.52
CA GLY A 92 8.57 11.32 9.05
C GLY A 92 9.32 10.22 9.80
N VAL A 93 9.23 9.02 9.23
CA VAL A 93 9.88 7.83 9.77
C VAL A 93 10.69 7.11 8.71
N ILE A 94 11.73 6.40 9.15
CA ILE A 94 12.44 5.40 8.38
C ILE A 94 12.02 4.02 8.91
N SER A 95 11.71 3.09 7.99
CA SER A 95 11.39 1.72 8.33
C SER A 95 12.32 0.78 7.55
N PRO A 96 13.19 0.00 8.20
CA PRO A 96 14.04 -0.98 7.51
C PRO A 96 13.23 -1.97 6.65
N GLY A 97 12.03 -2.35 7.11
CA GLY A 97 11.12 -3.21 6.33
C GLY A 97 10.60 -2.58 5.04
N GLY A 98 10.68 -1.25 4.91
CA GLY A 98 10.37 -0.52 3.68
C GLY A 98 11.55 -0.43 2.69
N VAL A 99 12.75 -0.82 3.11
CA VAL A 99 13.93 -0.95 2.22
C VAL A 99 14.09 -2.42 1.81
N GLY A 100 14.09 -3.33 2.78
CA GLY A 100 14.34 -4.75 2.56
C GLY A 100 15.51 -5.26 3.38
N PHE A 101 15.68 -6.59 3.40
CA PHE A 101 16.77 -7.24 4.13
C PHE A 101 18.11 -7.20 3.37
N ASP A 102 18.04 -7.24 2.03
CA ASP A 102 19.19 -7.20 1.13
C ASP A 102 19.31 -5.78 0.57
N ILE A 103 20.33 -5.03 1.05
CA ILE A 103 20.54 -3.59 0.78
C ILE A 103 21.69 -3.40 -0.20
#